data_AF-A0A1G3A030-F1
#
_entry.id   AF-A0A1G3A030-F1
#
_cell.length_a   1.000
_cell.length_b   1.000
_cell.length_c   1.000
_cell.angle_alpha   90.00
_cell.angle_beta   90.00
_cell.angle_gamma   90.00
#
_symmetry.space_group_name_H-M   'P 1'
#
loop_
_entity.id
_entity.type
_entity.pdbx_description
1 polymer ?
#
loop_
_entity_poly.entity_id
_entity_poly.type
_entity_poly.pdbx_seq_one_letter_code
_entity_poly.pdbx_strand_id
1 'polypeptide(L)'
;MSHPSAIEAGHHTDYTGAKIGMWLFLFTELLLFGGLFLLYAVFRSKNADAFHEAAAHLDIMLGTFNTLILLTSSLTVVLSLEAARAGNRRRALILLTATIAMGFFFLVNKFFEWGAKIDHGIYPGSPDLLSMEKGEALFYSLYYAMTGLHGLHVVAGMAILAWMIRPLLRSSQTGPQAYVGLENGALYWHFVDIIWIFLFPLFYLIS
;
A
#
# COMPACT_ATOMS: atom_id res chain seq x y z
N MET A 1 9.45 56.38 -23.95
CA MET A 1 10.13 55.07 -23.80
C MET A 1 9.37 54.28 -22.75
N SER A 2 8.45 53.41 -23.16
CA SER A 2 7.65 52.55 -22.28
C SER A 2 8.39 51.23 -22.07
N HIS A 3 8.78 50.94 -20.82
CA HIS A 3 9.34 49.66 -20.43
C HIS A 3 8.35 48.51 -20.76
N PRO A 4 8.80 47.42 -21.40
CA PRO A 4 7.98 46.21 -21.51
C PRO A 4 7.75 45.64 -20.11
N SER A 5 6.48 45.39 -19.80
CA SER A 5 6.00 44.70 -18.60
C SER A 5 6.77 43.39 -18.43
N ALA A 6 7.43 43.24 -17.29
CA ALA A 6 8.01 41.98 -16.88
C ALA A 6 6.93 40.89 -16.99
N ILE A 7 7.26 39.83 -17.72
CA ILE A 7 6.46 38.60 -17.78
C ILE A 7 6.33 38.14 -16.33
N GLU A 8 5.13 38.26 -15.76
CA GLU A 8 4.76 37.49 -14.58
C GLU A 8 4.92 36.03 -14.99
N ALA A 9 6.05 35.43 -14.61
CA ALA A 9 6.20 33.98 -14.58
C ALA A 9 5.25 33.47 -13.52
N GLY A 10 3.96 33.42 -13.86
CA GLY A 10 2.95 32.74 -13.07
C GLY A 10 3.49 31.35 -12.80
N HIS A 11 3.68 31.03 -11.53
CA HIS A 11 4.04 29.70 -11.09
C HIS A 11 2.83 28.80 -11.40
N HIS A 12 2.67 28.44 -12.67
CA HIS A 12 1.67 27.50 -13.15
C HIS A 12 2.08 26.13 -12.64
N THR A 13 1.74 25.85 -11.38
CA THR A 13 1.77 24.50 -10.83
C THR A 13 0.87 23.64 -11.71
N ASP A 14 1.48 22.81 -12.55
CA ASP A 14 0.78 21.96 -13.50
C ASP A 14 0.10 20.80 -12.77
N TYR A 15 -1.13 21.05 -12.32
CA TYR A 15 -1.98 20.05 -11.67
C TYR A 15 -2.26 18.84 -12.57
N THR A 16 -2.32 19.06 -13.89
CA THR A 16 -2.55 18.01 -14.89
C THR A 16 -1.32 17.13 -14.98
N GLY A 17 -0.13 17.73 -15.08
CA GLY A 17 1.16 17.01 -15.05
C GLY A 17 1.33 16.17 -13.79
N ALA A 18 1.00 16.72 -12.61
CA ALA A 18 1.06 15.98 -11.35
C ALA A 18 0.13 14.77 -11.30
N LYS A 19 -1.09 14.89 -11.86
CA LYS A 19 -2.04 13.76 -11.95
C LYS A 19 -1.56 12.70 -12.94
N ILE A 20 -1.13 13.10 -14.13
CA ILE A 20 -0.61 12.17 -15.15
C ILE A 20 0.62 11.43 -14.61
N GLY A 21 1.54 12.13 -13.95
CA GLY A 21 2.71 11.54 -13.31
C GLY A 21 2.32 10.48 -12.27
N MET A 22 1.32 10.77 -11.44
CA MET A 22 0.79 9.81 -10.47
C MET A 22 0.22 8.56 -11.17
N TRP A 23 -0.60 8.71 -12.20
CA TRP A 23 -1.16 7.58 -12.95
C TRP A 23 -0.09 6.73 -13.65
N LEU A 24 0.93 7.37 -14.25
CA LEU A 24 2.05 6.65 -14.86
C LEU A 24 2.84 5.86 -13.81
N PHE A 25 3.08 6.45 -12.64
CA PHE A 25 3.72 5.76 -11.53
C PHE A 25 2.88 4.58 -11.01
N LEU A 26 1.57 4.75 -10.85
CA LEU A 26 0.67 3.63 -10.49
C LEU A 26 0.70 2.51 -11.53
N PHE A 27 0.81 2.88 -12.81
CA PHE A 27 0.92 1.90 -13.88
C PHE A 27 2.22 1.10 -13.81
N THR A 28 3.36 1.74 -13.49
CA THR A 28 4.62 1.02 -13.30
C THR A 28 4.56 0.06 -12.11
N GLU A 29 3.92 0.46 -11.01
CA GLU A 29 3.71 -0.42 -9.85
C GLU A 29 2.77 -1.59 -10.18
N LEU A 30 1.72 -1.33 -10.98
CA LEU A 30 0.83 -2.39 -11.46
C LEU A 30 1.58 -3.43 -12.29
N LEU A 31 2.52 -3.00 -13.15
CA LEU A 31 3.36 -3.93 -13.91
C LEU A 31 4.32 -4.73 -13.01
N LEU A 32 4.91 -4.09 -11.99
CA LEU A 32 5.78 -4.74 -11.02
C LEU A 32 5.06 -5.86 -10.27
N PHE A 33 3.92 -5.54 -9.65
CA PHE A 33 3.10 -6.53 -8.95
C PHE A 33 2.45 -7.54 -9.91
N GLY A 34 2.04 -7.10 -11.10
CA GLY A 34 1.49 -7.96 -12.15
C GLY A 34 2.47 -9.06 -12.58
N GLY A 35 3.75 -8.71 -12.78
CA GLY A 35 4.80 -9.69 -13.07
C GLY A 35 5.01 -10.69 -11.94
N LEU A 36 4.98 -10.22 -10.70
CA LEU A 36 5.06 -11.08 -9.51
C LEU A 36 3.85 -12.03 -9.41
N PHE A 37 2.62 -11.54 -9.63
CA PHE A 37 1.42 -12.37 -9.63
C PHE A 37 1.47 -13.47 -10.71
N LEU A 38 1.93 -13.14 -11.92
CA LEU A 38 2.13 -14.12 -12.98
C LEU A 38 3.16 -15.18 -12.58
N LEU A 39 4.27 -14.75 -11.97
CA LEU A 39 5.30 -15.66 -11.48
C LEU A 39 4.73 -16.65 -10.46
N TYR A 40 3.95 -16.16 -9.49
CA TYR A 40 3.28 -17.02 -8.50
C TYR A 40 2.27 -17.97 -9.15
N ALA A 41 1.44 -17.49 -10.08
CA ALA A 41 0.47 -18.33 -10.77
C ALA A 41 1.15 -19.49 -11.53
N VAL A 42 2.27 -19.21 -12.20
CA VAL A 42 3.06 -20.23 -12.91
C VAL A 42 3.66 -21.24 -11.93
N PHE A 43 4.29 -20.80 -10.85
CA PHE A 43 4.88 -21.72 -9.87
C PHE A 43 3.85 -22.54 -9.10
N ARG A 44 2.70 -21.93 -8.77
CA ARG A 44 1.56 -22.62 -8.16
C ARG A 44 1.01 -23.71 -9.06
N SER A 45 0.80 -23.42 -10.35
CA SER A 45 0.29 -24.43 -11.29
C SER A 45 1.23 -25.65 -11.44
N LYS A 46 2.54 -25.46 -11.22
CA LYS A 46 3.55 -26.52 -11.30
C LYS A 46 3.73 -27.30 -10.00
N ASN A 47 3.38 -26.74 -8.85
CA ASN A 47 3.60 -27.33 -7.52
C ASN A 47 2.34 -27.19 -6.65
N ALA A 48 1.19 -27.59 -7.19
CA ALA A 48 -0.11 -27.32 -6.58
C ALA A 48 -0.25 -27.90 -5.17
N ASP A 49 0.21 -29.15 -4.96
CA ASP A 49 0.09 -29.85 -3.67
C ASP A 49 0.95 -29.18 -2.58
N ALA A 50 2.22 -28.91 -2.87
CA ALA A 50 3.13 -28.21 -1.95
C ALA A 50 2.67 -26.77 -1.63
N PHE A 51 2.02 -26.08 -2.59
CA PHE A 51 1.44 -24.75 -2.34
C PHE A 51 0.17 -24.82 -1.48
N HIS A 52 -0.60 -25.90 -1.55
CA HIS A 52 -1.77 -26.10 -0.70
C HIS A 52 -1.35 -26.37 0.75
N GLU A 53 -0.36 -27.24 0.94
CA GLU A 53 0.17 -27.59 2.25
C GLU A 53 0.84 -26.39 2.94
N ALA A 54 1.72 -25.67 2.25
CA ALA A 54 2.36 -24.47 2.78
C ALA A 54 1.36 -23.38 3.18
N ALA A 55 0.25 -23.27 2.46
CA ALA A 55 -0.74 -22.24 2.70
C ALA A 55 -1.76 -22.61 3.80
N ALA A 56 -1.92 -23.89 4.12
CA ALA A 56 -2.66 -24.35 5.30
C ALA A 56 -2.01 -23.89 6.62
N HIS A 57 -0.72 -23.56 6.61
CA HIS A 57 0.01 -23.00 7.75
C HIS A 57 -0.18 -21.48 7.93
N LEU A 58 -0.97 -20.82 7.07
CA LEU A 58 -1.30 -19.41 7.22
C LEU A 58 -2.58 -19.21 8.04
N ASP A 59 -2.55 -18.24 8.96
CA ASP A 59 -3.73 -17.88 9.75
C ASP A 59 -4.69 -16.99 8.94
N ILE A 60 -5.76 -17.62 8.44
CA ILE A 60 -6.82 -16.96 7.66
C ILE A 60 -7.55 -15.90 8.50
N MET A 61 -7.71 -16.09 9.81
CA MET A 61 -8.41 -15.13 10.67
C MET A 61 -7.61 -13.83 10.81
N LEU A 62 -6.29 -13.94 11.08
CA LEU A 62 -5.40 -12.77 11.13
C LEU A 62 -5.34 -12.07 9.77
N GLY A 63 -5.25 -12.84 8.68
CA GLY A 63 -5.30 -12.28 7.32
C GLY A 63 -6.61 -11.53 7.03
N THR A 64 -7.76 -12.10 7.41
CA THR A 64 -9.09 -11.50 7.22
C THR A 64 -9.24 -10.20 8.01
N PHE A 65 -8.80 -10.20 9.27
CA PHE A 65 -8.84 -9.02 10.13
C PHE A 65 -8.00 -7.87 9.54
N ASN A 66 -6.78 -8.17 9.08
CA ASN A 66 -5.91 -7.21 8.42
C ASN A 66 -6.55 -6.62 7.15
N THR A 67 -7.22 -7.45 6.35
CA THR A 67 -7.94 -6.98 5.16
C THR A 67 -9.11 -6.05 5.52
N LEU A 68 -9.89 -6.37 6.56
CA LEU A 68 -10.95 -5.49 7.04
C LEU A 68 -10.43 -4.13 7.52
N ILE A 69 -9.28 -4.13 8.20
CA ILE A 69 -8.61 -2.90 8.64
C ILE A 69 -8.20 -2.05 7.45
N LEU A 70 -7.57 -2.63 6.43
CA LEU A 70 -7.16 -1.88 5.24
C LEU A 70 -8.36 -1.35 4.45
N LEU A 71 -9.41 -2.15 4.24
CA LEU A 71 -10.65 -1.69 3.60
C LEU A 71 -11.28 -0.51 4.35
N THR A 72 -11.30 -0.58 5.69
CA THR A 72 -11.79 0.50 6.54
C THR A 72 -10.89 1.73 6.40
N SER A 73 -9.57 1.54 6.35
CA SER A 73 -8.59 2.62 6.18
C SER A 73 -8.80 3.34 4.85
N SER A 74 -9.04 2.61 3.75
CA SER A 74 -9.38 3.16 2.45
C SER A 74 -10.62 4.04 2.54
N LEU A 75 -11.70 3.56 3.17
CA LEU A 75 -12.90 4.36 3.36
C LEU A 75 -12.61 5.66 4.13
N THR A 76 -11.80 5.59 5.19
CA THR A 76 -11.46 6.78 5.98
C THR A 76 -10.68 7.82 5.16
N VAL A 77 -9.84 7.41 4.20
CA VAL A 77 -9.14 8.34 3.30
C VAL A 77 -10.12 9.09 2.41
N VAL A 78 -11.09 8.42 1.80
CA VAL A 78 -12.11 9.08 0.96
C VAL A 78 -12.91 10.10 1.77
N LEU A 79 -13.37 9.69 2.95
CA LEU A 79 -14.09 10.58 3.86
C LEU A 79 -13.23 11.78 4.29
N SER A 80 -11.91 11.59 4.41
CA SER A 80 -10.98 12.68 4.73
C SER A 80 -10.86 13.69 3.61
N LEU A 81 -10.85 13.23 2.35
CA LEU A 81 -10.84 14.08 1.16
C LEU A 81 -12.12 14.89 1.03
N GLU A 82 -13.28 14.26 1.28
CA GLU A 82 -14.57 14.95 1.29
C GLU A 82 -14.64 16.00 2.40
N ALA A 83 -14.20 15.64 3.62
CA ALA A 83 -14.12 16.58 4.73
C ALA A 83 -13.17 17.75 4.43
N ALA A 84 -12.05 17.50 3.77
CA ALA A 84 -11.11 18.54 3.34
C ALA A 84 -11.73 19.45 2.27
N ARG A 85 -12.49 18.88 1.31
CA ARG A 85 -13.22 19.63 0.28
C ARG A 85 -14.34 20.49 0.87
N ALA A 86 -15.04 19.99 1.88
CA ALA A 86 -16.09 20.69 2.61
C ALA A 86 -15.56 21.75 3.61
N GLY A 87 -14.24 21.97 3.67
CA GLY A 87 -13.61 22.89 4.61
C GLY A 87 -13.59 22.40 6.07
N ASN A 88 -14.03 21.16 6.34
CA ASN A 88 -14.03 20.57 7.68
C ASN A 88 -12.67 19.93 8.01
N ARG A 89 -11.68 20.79 8.23
CA ARG A 89 -10.30 20.42 8.53
C ARG A 89 -10.15 19.46 9.71
N ARG A 90 -10.92 19.67 10.79
CA ARG A 90 -10.82 18.81 11.99
C ARG A 90 -11.20 17.36 11.65
N ARG A 91 -12.28 17.16 10.91
CA ARG A 91 -12.68 15.82 10.45
C ARG A 91 -11.64 15.22 9.50
N ALA A 92 -11.14 16.00 8.54
CA ALA A 92 -10.10 15.54 7.62
C ALA A 92 -8.83 15.04 8.35
N LEU A 93 -8.35 15.82 9.34
CA LEU A 93 -7.18 15.45 10.15
C LEU A 93 -7.41 14.18 10.97
N ILE A 94 -8.57 14.06 11.62
CA ILE A 94 -8.92 12.88 12.42
C ILE A 94 -8.94 11.63 11.53
N LEU A 95 -9.59 11.72 10.37
CA LEU A 95 -9.73 10.59 9.43
C LEU A 95 -8.39 10.17 8.83
N LEU A 96 -7.53 11.12 8.42
CA LEU A 96 -6.18 10.81 7.92
C LEU A 96 -5.30 10.18 9.01
N THR A 97 -5.36 10.71 10.24
CA THR A 97 -4.58 10.15 11.34
C THR A 97 -5.07 8.75 11.71
N ALA A 98 -6.39 8.53 11.66
CA ALA A 98 -6.98 7.20 11.85
C ALA A 98 -6.53 6.22 10.75
N THR A 99 -6.46 6.66 9.49
CA THR A 99 -5.92 5.84 8.38
C THR A 99 -4.48 5.40 8.68
N ILE A 100 -3.60 6.34 9.06
CA ILE A 100 -2.20 6.04 9.35
C ILE A 100 -2.08 5.08 10.53
N ALA A 101 -2.91 5.24 11.57
CA ALA A 101 -2.93 4.34 12.71
C ALA A 101 -3.38 2.92 12.31
N MET A 102 -4.39 2.79 11.44
CA MET A 102 -4.83 1.50 10.89
C MET A 102 -3.73 0.83 10.05
N GLY A 103 -3.04 1.59 9.19
CA GLY A 103 -1.90 1.09 8.42
C GLY A 103 -0.73 0.65 9.30
N PHE A 104 -0.45 1.38 10.39
CA PHE A 104 0.56 0.97 11.37
C PHE A 104 0.18 -0.34 12.06
N PHE A 105 -1.08 -0.47 12.48
CA PHE A 105 -1.56 -1.68 13.13
C PHE A 105 -1.50 -2.90 12.19
N PHE A 106 -1.79 -2.71 10.89
CA PHE A 106 -1.57 -3.72 9.86
C PHE A 106 -0.10 -4.18 9.80
N LEU A 107 0.85 -3.24 9.78
CA LEU A 107 2.29 -3.56 9.74
C LEU A 107 2.74 -4.29 11.01
N VAL A 108 2.24 -3.90 12.18
CA VAL A 108 2.56 -4.55 13.46
C VAL A 108 2.06 -6.01 13.46
N ASN A 109 0.81 -6.24 13.06
CA ASN A 109 0.28 -7.61 12.96
C ASN A 109 1.12 -8.47 12.01
N LYS A 110 1.53 -7.89 10.87
CA LYS A 110 2.40 -8.59 9.90
C LYS A 110 3.78 -8.88 10.46
N PHE A 111 4.36 -7.94 11.19
CA PHE A 111 5.64 -8.13 11.85
C PHE A 111 5.60 -9.27 12.86
N PHE A 112 4.53 -9.40 13.66
CA PHE A 112 4.36 -10.54 14.56
C PHE A 112 4.16 -11.87 13.82
N GLU A 113 3.38 -11.88 12.73
CA GLU A 113 3.19 -13.09 11.92
C GLU A 113 4.51 -13.56 11.27
N TRP A 114 5.32 -12.63 10.79
CA TRP A 114 6.66 -12.92 10.27
C TRP A 114 7.61 -13.37 11.38
N GLY A 115 7.62 -12.67 12.52
CA GLY A 115 8.46 -13.00 13.66
C GLY A 115 8.22 -14.42 14.17
N ALA A 116 6.95 -14.82 14.32
CA ALA A 116 6.58 -16.18 14.72
C ALA A 116 7.04 -17.26 13.70
N LYS A 117 7.09 -16.93 12.40
CA LYS A 117 7.60 -17.85 11.36
C LYS A 117 9.12 -17.92 11.33
N ILE A 118 9.80 -16.80 11.60
CA ILE A 118 11.25 -16.72 11.72
C ILE A 118 11.74 -17.49 12.95
N ASP A 119 11.03 -17.39 14.08
CA ASP A 119 11.33 -18.15 15.29
C ASP A 119 11.17 -19.68 15.10
N HIS A 120 10.31 -20.10 14.17
CA HIS A 120 10.21 -21.50 13.72
C HIS A 120 11.23 -21.90 12.64
N GLY A 121 12.22 -21.05 12.33
CA GLY A 121 13.30 -21.36 11.38
C GLY A 121 12.96 -21.13 9.91
N ILE A 122 11.77 -20.64 9.57
CA ILE A 122 11.29 -20.43 8.20
C ILE A 122 11.58 -18.98 7.77
N TYR A 123 12.85 -18.65 7.55
CA TYR A 123 13.28 -17.35 7.02
C TYR A 123 13.90 -17.48 5.62
N PRO A 124 13.84 -16.43 4.77
CA PRO A 124 14.43 -16.46 3.42
C PRO A 124 15.92 -16.82 3.47
N GLY A 125 16.28 -17.99 2.94
CA GLY A 125 17.66 -18.51 2.94
C GLY A 125 18.05 -19.35 4.16
N SER A 126 17.09 -19.78 5.00
CA SER A 126 17.40 -20.70 6.10
C SER A 126 17.72 -22.13 5.60
N PRO A 127 18.56 -22.89 6.32
CA PRO A 127 18.83 -24.29 6.00
C PRO A 127 17.54 -25.13 5.99
N ASP A 128 16.61 -24.83 6.88
CA ASP A 128 15.35 -25.56 7.02
C ASP A 128 14.42 -25.32 5.81
N LEU A 129 14.33 -24.07 5.33
CA LEU A 129 13.55 -23.70 4.15
C LEU A 129 14.17 -24.25 2.86
N LEU A 130 15.51 -24.37 2.80
CA LEU A 130 16.22 -25.04 1.71
C LEU A 130 16.15 -26.57 1.78
N SER A 131 15.81 -27.13 2.94
CA SER A 131 15.61 -28.57 3.15
C SER A 131 14.16 -29.03 2.92
N MET A 132 13.21 -28.09 2.92
CA MET A 132 11.80 -28.33 2.56
C MET A 132 11.65 -28.72 1.09
N GLU A 133 10.48 -29.25 0.73
CA GLU A 133 10.17 -29.52 -0.67
C GLU A 133 10.32 -28.24 -1.51
N LYS A 134 10.92 -28.35 -2.70
CA LYS A 134 11.18 -27.21 -3.59
C LYS A 134 9.94 -26.34 -3.81
N GLY A 135 8.75 -26.93 -3.82
CA GLY A 135 7.47 -26.22 -3.92
C GLY A 135 7.17 -25.32 -2.72
N GLU A 136 7.31 -25.81 -1.50
CA GLU A 136 7.08 -25.04 -0.26
C GLU A 136 8.10 -23.91 -0.09
N ALA A 137 9.38 -24.20 -0.37
CA ALA A 137 10.45 -23.22 -0.33
C ALA A 137 10.19 -22.04 -1.28
N LEU A 138 9.68 -22.33 -2.48
CA LEU A 138 9.28 -21.31 -3.46
C LEU A 138 8.05 -20.53 -3.02
N PHE A 139 7.05 -21.19 -2.41
CA PHE A 139 5.87 -20.51 -1.86
C PHE A 139 6.26 -19.48 -0.81
N TYR A 140 7.03 -19.87 0.21
CA TYR A 140 7.46 -18.95 1.27
C TYR A 140 8.35 -17.83 0.73
N SER A 141 9.24 -18.12 -0.22
CA SER A 141 10.08 -17.10 -0.86
C SER A 141 9.25 -16.04 -1.60
N LEU A 142 8.25 -16.46 -2.37
CA LEU A 142 7.33 -15.56 -3.08
C LEU A 142 6.41 -14.82 -2.11
N TYR A 143 5.93 -15.49 -1.06
CA TYR A 143 5.15 -14.88 0.01
C TYR A 143 5.92 -13.73 0.66
N TYR A 144 7.16 -13.95 1.11
CA TYR A 144 7.99 -12.92 1.73
C TYR A 144 8.34 -11.79 0.76
N ALA A 145 8.66 -12.11 -0.51
CA ALA A 145 8.97 -11.11 -1.51
C ALA A 145 7.77 -10.19 -1.79
N MET A 146 6.58 -10.75 -2.06
CA MET A 146 5.39 -9.97 -2.39
C MET A 146 4.83 -9.20 -1.19
N THR A 147 4.70 -9.86 -0.03
CA THR A 147 4.17 -9.21 1.16
C THR A 147 5.17 -8.21 1.76
N GLY A 148 6.47 -8.46 1.63
CA GLY A 148 7.52 -7.51 2.01
C GLY A 148 7.55 -6.28 1.12
N LEU A 149 7.50 -6.46 -0.21
CA LEU A 149 7.41 -5.34 -1.15
C LEU A 149 6.13 -4.52 -0.90
N HIS A 150 5.00 -5.18 -0.68
CA HIS A 150 3.76 -4.50 -0.32
C HIS A 150 3.89 -3.74 1.01
N GLY A 151 4.49 -4.34 2.04
CA GLY A 151 4.75 -3.67 3.32
C GLY A 151 5.58 -2.39 3.16
N LEU A 152 6.59 -2.40 2.29
CA LEU A 152 7.36 -1.19 1.94
C LEU A 152 6.48 -0.11 1.30
N HIS A 153 5.56 -0.50 0.42
CA HIS A 153 4.60 0.43 -0.19
C HIS A 153 3.63 1.02 0.83
N VAL A 154 3.15 0.22 1.79
CA VAL A 154 2.31 0.71 2.90
C VAL A 154 3.08 1.74 3.72
N VAL A 155 4.33 1.48 4.07
CA VAL A 155 5.19 2.44 4.80
C VAL A 155 5.37 3.73 4.01
N ALA A 156 5.66 3.64 2.70
CA ALA A 156 5.77 4.81 1.83
C ALA A 156 4.47 5.60 1.76
N GLY A 157 3.33 4.91 1.67
CA GLY A 157 2.00 5.51 1.66
C GLY A 157 1.67 6.23 2.96
N MET A 158 2.02 5.62 4.10
CA MET A 158 1.84 6.23 5.42
C MET A 158 2.68 7.50 5.53
N ALA A 159 3.92 7.48 5.03
CA ALA A 159 4.79 8.64 5.01
C ALA A 159 4.23 9.78 4.14
N ILE A 160 3.67 9.45 2.96
CA ILE A 160 3.01 10.42 2.07
C ILE A 160 1.78 11.04 2.76
N LEU A 161 0.89 10.22 3.33
CA LEU A 161 -0.30 10.71 4.05
C LEU A 161 0.10 11.57 5.26
N ALA A 162 1.12 11.16 6.02
CA ALA A 162 1.66 11.92 7.14
C ALA A 162 2.25 13.27 6.70
N TRP A 163 2.91 13.32 5.54
CA TRP A 163 3.37 14.58 4.96
C TRP A 163 2.18 15.48 4.63
N MET A 164 1.12 14.94 4.01
CA MET A 164 -0.06 15.70 3.60
C MET A 164 -0.86 16.29 4.79
N ILE A 165 -0.65 15.80 6.01
CA ILE A 165 -1.18 16.41 7.23
C ILE A 165 -0.57 17.81 7.49
N ARG A 166 0.70 18.06 7.13
CA ARG A 166 1.38 19.35 7.40
C ARG A 166 0.67 20.58 6.81
N PRO A 167 0.29 20.64 5.52
CA PRO A 167 -0.45 21.77 4.97
C PRO A 167 -1.83 21.92 5.61
N LEU A 168 -2.51 20.80 5.90
CA LEU A 168 -3.76 20.79 6.65
C LEU A 168 -3.59 21.37 8.06
N LEU A 169 -2.41 21.28 8.69
CA LEU A 169 -2.14 21.87 10.00
C LEU A 169 -1.78 23.36 9.95
N ARG A 170 -1.16 23.85 8.88
CA ARG A 170 -0.62 25.23 8.80
C ARG A 170 -1.58 26.27 8.24
N SER A 171 -2.54 25.88 7.40
CA SER A 171 -3.47 26.83 6.76
C SER A 171 -4.93 26.48 7.07
N SER A 172 -5.78 27.51 7.20
CA SER A 172 -7.24 27.35 7.28
C SER A 172 -7.88 27.14 5.91
N GLN A 173 -7.19 27.53 4.84
CA GLN A 173 -7.62 27.31 3.46
C GLN A 173 -6.65 26.34 2.78
N THR A 174 -7.15 25.14 2.47
CA THR A 174 -6.46 24.17 1.61
C THR A 174 -6.43 24.75 0.20
N GLY A 175 -5.30 25.36 -0.18
CA GLY A 175 -5.12 25.84 -1.55
C GLY A 175 -5.25 24.68 -2.55
N PRO A 176 -5.58 24.97 -3.83
CA PRO A 176 -5.77 23.93 -4.86
C PRO A 176 -4.61 22.93 -4.95
N GLN A 177 -3.38 23.39 -4.72
CA GLN A 177 -2.18 22.55 -4.72
C GLN A 177 -2.09 21.55 -3.56
N ALA A 178 -2.45 21.97 -2.34
CA ALA A 178 -2.49 21.06 -1.20
C ALA A 178 -3.57 20.00 -1.38
N TYR A 179 -4.69 20.37 -2.03
CA TYR A 179 -5.77 19.45 -2.35
C TYR A 179 -5.36 18.42 -3.41
N VAL A 180 -4.70 18.83 -4.50
CA VAL A 180 -4.18 17.90 -5.52
C VAL A 180 -3.13 16.94 -4.93
N GLY A 181 -2.27 17.42 -4.02
CA GLY A 181 -1.33 16.56 -3.30
C GLY A 181 -2.03 15.51 -2.44
N LEU A 182 -3.10 15.91 -1.73
CA LEU A 182 -3.90 15.01 -0.92
C LEU A 182 -4.66 13.98 -1.77
N GLU A 183 -5.23 14.40 -2.92
CA GLU A 183 -5.85 13.49 -3.90
C GLU A 183 -4.85 12.45 -4.42
N ASN A 184 -3.66 12.88 -4.82
CA ASN A 184 -2.62 11.96 -5.31
C ASN A 184 -2.14 10.99 -4.21
N GLY A 185 -1.96 11.48 -2.98
CA GLY A 185 -1.61 10.63 -1.84
C GLY A 185 -2.70 9.61 -1.51
N ALA A 186 -3.96 10.01 -1.60
CA ALA A 186 -5.10 9.10 -1.45
C ALA A 186 -5.16 8.05 -2.57
N LEU A 187 -4.97 8.45 -3.83
CA LEU A 187 -4.90 7.53 -4.97
C LEU A 187 -3.80 6.48 -4.78
N TYR A 188 -2.63 6.88 -4.27
CA TYR A 188 -1.57 5.93 -3.91
C TYR A 188 -2.02 4.94 -2.83
N TRP A 189 -2.61 5.43 -1.73
CA TRP A 189 -3.08 4.58 -0.64
C TRP A 189 -4.12 3.56 -1.12
N HIS A 190 -5.09 4.01 -1.91
CA HIS A 190 -6.11 3.13 -2.50
C HIS A 190 -5.49 2.07 -3.41
N PHE A 191 -4.49 2.43 -4.21
CA PHE A 191 -3.81 1.47 -5.05
C PHE A 191 -3.10 0.39 -4.22
N VAL A 192 -2.39 0.80 -3.16
CA VAL A 192 -1.74 -0.14 -2.24
C VAL A 192 -2.76 -1.08 -1.61
N ASP A 193 -3.89 -0.57 -1.12
CA ASP A 193 -4.99 -1.40 -0.59
C ASP A 193 -5.53 -2.39 -1.62
N ILE A 194 -5.72 -1.97 -2.88
CA ILE A 194 -6.19 -2.85 -3.95
C ILE A 194 -5.22 -4.02 -4.18
N ILE A 195 -3.91 -3.76 -4.18
CA ILE A 195 -2.90 -4.83 -4.30
C ILE A 195 -3.05 -5.84 -3.15
N TRP A 196 -3.31 -5.38 -1.92
CA TRP A 196 -3.55 -6.27 -0.78
C TRP A 196 -4.81 -7.13 -0.95
N ILE A 197 -5.90 -6.54 -1.46
CA ILE A 197 -7.15 -7.25 -1.74
C ILE A 197 -6.93 -8.41 -2.71
N PHE A 198 -5.97 -8.32 -3.63
CA PHE A 198 -5.60 -9.44 -4.51
C PHE A 198 -4.60 -10.41 -3.85
N LEU A 199 -3.64 -9.91 -3.08
CA LEU A 199 -2.66 -10.76 -2.37
C LEU A 199 -3.35 -11.66 -1.32
N PHE A 200 -4.32 -11.14 -0.58
CA PHE A 200 -4.96 -11.88 0.52
C PHE A 200 -5.65 -13.17 0.04
N PRO A 201 -6.60 -13.16 -0.92
CA PRO A 201 -7.21 -14.39 -1.41
C PRO A 201 -6.20 -15.32 -2.07
N LEU A 202 -5.20 -14.77 -2.77
CA LEU A 202 -4.19 -15.55 -3.49
C LEU A 202 -3.31 -16.39 -2.56
N PHE A 203 -3.05 -15.93 -1.33
CA PHE A 203 -2.28 -16.66 -0.33
C PHE A 203 -3.13 -17.39 0.72
N TYR A 204 -4.29 -16.85 1.11
CA TYR A 204 -5.06 -17.34 2.27
C TYR A 204 -6.38 -18.06 1.91
N LEU A 205 -6.93 -17.88 0.70
CA LEU A 205 -8.24 -18.46 0.32
C LEU A 205 -8.16 -19.44 -0.85
N ILE A 206 -7.33 -19.13 -1.85
CA ILE A 206 -7.07 -19.97 -3.02
C ILE A 206 -5.78 -20.76 -2.78
N SER A 207 -5.57 -21.15 -1.52
CA SER A 207 -4.52 -22.02 -1.02
C SER A 207 -4.95 -23.45 -1.17
#